data_AF-A0ABD2N650-F1
#
_entry.id   AF-A0ABD2N650-F1
#
_cell.length_a   1.000
_cell.length_b   1.000
_cell.length_c   1.000
_cell.angle_alpha   90.00
_cell.angle_beta   90.00
_cell.angle_gamma   90.00
#
_symmetry.space_group_name_H-M   'P 1'
#
loop_
_entity.id
_entity.type
_entity.pdbx_description
1 polymer ?
#
loop_
_entity_poly.entity_id
_entity_poly.type
_entity_poly.pdbx_seq_one_letter_code
_entity_poly.pdbx_strand_id
1 'polypeptide(L)' 'FNRVFTTITQLKQKSSTGKDGIPVRILKTVANEIAGPFTHIVNLMFVTGKFPSALKCVV' A
#
# COMPACT_ATOMS: atom_id res chain seq x y z
N PHE A 1 -12.22 1.64 1.77
CA PHE A 1 -11.68 2.98 1.54
C PHE A 1 -10.98 3.52 2.79
N ASN A 2 -11.71 3.85 3.86
CA ASN A 2 -11.13 4.48 5.06
C ASN A 2 -9.96 3.70 5.69
N ARG A 3 -10.02 2.36 5.76
CA ARG A 3 -8.92 1.58 6.37
C ARG A 3 -7.59 1.74 5.64
N VAL A 4 -7.60 1.65 4.31
CA VAL A 4 -6.38 1.77 3.49
C VAL A 4 -5.81 3.18 3.58
N PHE A 5 -6.66 4.21 3.49
CA PHE A 5 -6.23 5.60 3.66
C PHE A 5 -5.58 5.84 5.04
N THR A 6 -6.23 5.37 6.11
CA THR A 6 -5.69 5.47 7.47
C THR A 6 -4.36 4.71 7.60
N THR A 7 -4.25 3.52 7.02
CA THR A 7 -3.00 2.76 7.02
C THR A 7 -1.87 3.52 6.35
N ILE A 8 -2.11 4.15 5.18
CA ILE A 8 -1.10 4.92 4.45
C ILE A 8 -0.66 6.15 5.26
N THR A 9 -1.61 6.90 5.83
CA THR A 9 -1.31 8.13 6.59
C THR A 9 -0.59 7.85 7.91
N GLN A 10 -0.86 6.70 8.53
CA GLN A 10 -0.21 6.24 9.77
C GLN A 10 1.16 5.57 9.57
N LEU A 11 1.64 5.40 8.34
CA LEU A 11 2.98 4.88 8.09
C LEU A 11 4.04 5.71 8.83
N LYS A 12 4.99 5.05 9.51
CA LYS A 12 6.08 5.75 10.20
C LYS A 12 6.88 6.56 9.19
N GLN A 13 7.05 7.86 9.46
CA GLN A 13 7.89 8.69 8.61
C GLN A 13 9.34 8.21 8.72
N LYS A 14 9.92 7.78 7.60
CA LYS A 14 11.31 7.35 7.50
C LYS A 14 11.93 8.00 6.26
N SER A 15 13.22 8.29 6.34
CA SER A 15 14.01 8.77 5.19
C SER A 15 14.39 7.65 4.23
N SER A 16 14.41 6.40 4.71
CA SER A 16 14.67 5.23 3.88
C SER A 16 13.46 4.89 2.99
N THR A 17 13.75 4.48 1.76
CA THR A 17 12.78 4.02 0.76
C THR A 17 12.78 2.50 0.67
N GLY A 18 11.68 1.93 0.17
CA GLY A 18 11.62 0.50 -0.14
C GLY A 18 12.38 0.16 -1.42
N LYS A 19 12.20 -1.08 -1.91
CA LYS A 19 12.78 -1.54 -3.19
C LYS A 19 12.30 -0.73 -4.40
N ASP A 20 11.19 -0.01 -4.26
CA ASP A 20 10.59 0.86 -5.27
C ASP A 20 11.20 2.27 -5.31
N GLY A 21 12.04 2.63 -4.35
CA GLY A 21 12.63 3.96 -4.25
C GLY A 21 11.63 5.07 -3.90
N ILE A 22 10.40 4.74 -3.50
CA ILE A 22 9.35 5.73 -3.24
C ILE A 22 9.41 6.19 -1.77
N PRO A 23 9.60 7.49 -1.49
CA PRO A 23 9.57 8.00 -0.11
C PRO A 23 8.16 7.93 0.48
N VAL A 24 8.08 7.56 1.77
CA VAL A 24 6.82 7.52 2.54
C VAL A 24 6.10 8.88 2.50
N ARG A 25 6.85 9.99 2.46
CA ARG A 25 6.28 11.34 2.33
C ARG A 25 5.42 11.48 1.08
N ILE A 26 5.91 11.00 -0.07
CA ILE A 26 5.17 11.06 -1.34
C ILE A 26 3.91 10.20 -1.24
N LEU A 27 4.04 8.98 -0.70
CA LEU A 27 2.91 8.08 -0.53
C LEU A 27 1.79 8.68 0.34
N LYS A 28 2.15 9.42 1.39
CA LYS A 28 1.20 10.17 2.22
C LYS A 28 0.55 11.34 1.48
N THR A 29 1.31 12.08 0.67
CA THR A 29 0.79 13.20 -0.12
C THR A 29 -0.27 12.74 -1.12
N VAL A 30 -0.08 11.59 -1.75
CA VAL A 30 -1.04 11.04 -2.74
C VAL A 30 -2.04 10.05 -2.15
N ALA A 31 -2.11 9.93 -0.82
CA ALA A 31 -2.90 8.90 -0.13
C ALA A 31 -4.39 8.91 -0.53
N ASN A 32 -4.96 10.09 -0.74
CA ASN A 32 -6.37 10.24 -1.11
C ASN A 32 -6.68 9.63 -2.48
N GLU A 33 -5.78 9.85 -3.45
CA GLU A 33 -5.93 9.37 -4.83
C GLU A 33 -5.73 7.86 -4.94
N ILE A 34 -4.77 7.30 -4.19
CA ILE A 34 -4.40 5.88 -4.30
C ILE A 34 -5.21 4.97 -3.37
N ALA A 35 -5.86 5.50 -2.32
CA ALA A 35 -6.61 4.69 -1.36
C ALA A 35 -7.78 3.92 -2.00
N GLY A 36 -8.42 4.50 -3.02
CA GLY A 36 -9.50 3.86 -3.78
C GLY A 36 -9.00 2.64 -4.55
N PRO A 37 -8.08 2.83 -5.52
CA PRO A 37 -7.46 1.74 -6.27
C PRO A 37 -6.85 0.66 -5.38
N PHE A 38 -6.13 1.03 -4.32
CA PHE A 38 -5.56 0.02 -3.40
C PHE A 38 -6.62 -0.74 -2.61
N THR A 39 -7.71 -0.10 -2.19
CA THR A 39 -8.84 -0.82 -1.56
C THR A 39 -9.36 -1.89 -2.52
N HIS A 40 -9.55 -1.54 -3.80
CA HIS A 40 -10.05 -2.49 -4.80
C HIS A 40 -9.08 -3.66 -4.99
N ILE A 41 -7.79 -3.41 -5.14
CA ILE A 41 -6.76 -4.44 -5.30
C ILE A 41 -6.72 -5.36 -4.07
N VAL A 42 -6.75 -4.80 -2.86
CA VAL A 42 -6.77 -5.58 -1.61
C VAL A 42 -7.98 -6.49 -1.54
N ASN A 43 -9.17 -5.96 -1.83
CA ASN A 43 -10.39 -6.76 -1.86
C ASN A 43 -10.33 -7.85 -2.94
N LEU A 44 -9.76 -7.55 -4.11
CA LEU A 44 -9.58 -8.53 -5.18
C LEU A 44 -8.68 -9.68 -4.75
N MET A 45 -7.59 -9.42 -4.02
CA MET A 45 -6.72 -10.46 -3.48
C MET A 45 -7.48 -11.39 -2.53
N PHE A 46 -8.32 -10.84 -1.65
CA PHE A 46 -9.12 -11.65 -0.72
C PHE A 46 -10.22 -12.45 -1.42
N VAL A 47 -10.90 -11.86 -2.41
CA VAL A 47 -11.98 -12.53 -3.15
C VAL A 47 -11.43 -13.66 -4.03
N THR A 48 -10.31 -13.42 -4.71
CA THR A 48 -9.75 -14.39 -5.67
C THR A 48 -8.77 -15.38 -5.04
N GLY A 49 -8.30 -15.10 -3.82
CA GLY A 49 -7.20 -15.84 -3.19
C GLY A 49 -5.84 -15.65 -3.89
N LYS A 50 -5.73 -14.74 -4.87
CA LYS A 50 -4.51 -14.51 -5.64
C LYS A 50 -3.76 -13.30 -5.11
N PHE A 51 -2.53 -13.53 -4.66
CA PHE A 51 -1.64 -12.48 -4.16
C PHE A 51 -0.43 -12.32 -5.10
N PRO A 52 -0.02 -11.07 -5.42
CA PRO A 52 1.20 -10.80 -6.17
C PRO A 52 2.41 -11.48 -5.53
N SER A 53 3.24 -12.14 -6.35
CA SER A 53 4.45 -12.83 -5.88
C SER A 53 5.40 -11.89 -5.13
N ALA A 54 5.50 -10.63 -5.56
CA ALA A 54 6.32 -9.61 -4.89
C ALA A 54 5.87 -9.26 -3.47
N LEU A 55 4.61 -9.55 -3.11
CA LEU A 55 4.08 -9.34 -1.75
C LEU A 55 4.18 -10.59 -0.87
N LYS A 56 4.55 -11.73 -1.45
CA LYS A 56 4.79 -12.96 -0.68
C LYS A 56 6.18 -12.86 -0.07
N CYS A 57 6.30 -13.16 1.23
CA CYS A 57 7.61 -13.44 1.78
C CYS A 57 8.18 -14.66 1.07
N VAL A 58 9.37 -14.51 0.51
CA VAL A 58 10.20 -15.67 0.19
C VAL A 58 10.65 -16.20 1.54
N VAL A 59 10.14 -17.37 1.92
CA VAL A 59 10.63 -18.13 3.06
C VAL A 59 11.76 -19.03 2.58
#